data_AF-A0AAD8U0T8-F1
#
_entry.id   AF-A0AAD8U0T8-F1
#
_cell.length_a   1.000
_cell.length_b   1.000
_cell.length_c   1.000
_cell.angle_alpha   90.00
_cell.angle_beta   90.00
_cell.angle_gamma   90.00
#
_symmetry.space_group_name_H-M   'P 1'
#
loop_
_entity.id
_entity.type
_entity.pdbx_description
1 polymer ?
#
loop_
_entity_poly.entity_id
_entity_poly.type
_entity_poly.pdbx_seq_one_letter_code
_entity_poly.pdbx_strand_id
1 'polypeptide(L)'
;MAAGEPAAPLADNAELTEFISALKQEWDRVEDKYAVTTLAVAATLGMWSAGGVVSAIDRLPVVPGLMEVVGIGYSGYFAYKNLIFKPDRKAFFAKVRNIYEDIISG
;
A
#
# COMPACT_ATOMS: atom_id res chain seq x y z
N MET A 1 28.04 -23.59 43.60
CA MET A 1 26.72 -22.94 43.50
C MET A 1 26.82 -21.87 42.42
N ALA A 2 25.83 -21.88 41.52
CA ALA A 2 25.46 -20.91 40.48
C ALA A 2 26.56 -20.07 39.80
N ALA A 3 26.80 -20.39 38.52
CA ALA A 3 27.49 -19.52 37.56
C ALA A 3 26.69 -18.23 37.32
N GLY A 4 27.39 -17.11 37.22
CA GLY A 4 26.85 -15.83 36.80
C GLY A 4 26.69 -15.72 35.28
N GLU A 5 25.66 -14.94 34.92
CA GLU A 5 25.39 -14.22 33.66
C GLU A 5 24.88 -15.00 32.42
N PRO A 6 24.04 -14.36 31.55
CA PRO A 6 23.97 -12.91 31.28
C PRO A 6 22.58 -12.25 31.42
N ALA A 7 22.58 -11.00 31.89
CA ALA A 7 21.48 -10.07 31.72
C ALA A 7 21.52 -9.48 30.31
N ALA A 8 20.76 -10.04 29.37
CA ALA A 8 20.44 -9.39 28.09
C ALA A 8 19.16 -9.99 27.46
N PRO A 9 17.97 -9.48 27.85
CA PRO A 9 16.88 -9.32 26.87
C PRO A 9 16.07 -8.01 27.09
N LEU A 10 16.71 -6.92 27.52
CA LEU A 10 15.99 -5.69 27.92
C LEU A 10 15.92 -4.62 26.81
N ALA A 11 16.83 -4.59 25.83
CA ALA A 11 16.90 -3.52 24.83
C ALA A 11 15.81 -3.60 23.74
N ASP A 12 15.61 -4.75 23.08
CA ASP A 12 14.58 -4.90 22.03
C ASP A 12 13.14 -4.73 22.56
N ASN A 13 12.92 -5.12 23.82
CA ASN A 13 11.64 -4.93 24.49
C ASN A 13 11.43 -3.47 24.92
N ALA A 14 12.49 -2.69 25.12
CA ALA A 14 12.39 -1.29 25.51
C ALA A 14 11.83 -0.42 24.38
N GLU A 15 12.35 -0.54 23.15
CA GLU A 15 11.86 0.23 22.00
C GLU A 15 10.39 -0.10 21.65
N LEU A 16 10.02 -1.38 21.70
CA LEU A 16 8.62 -1.81 21.52
C LEU A 16 7.71 -1.30 22.65
N THR A 17 8.20 -1.28 23.89
CA THR A 17 7.44 -0.76 25.04
C THR A 17 7.23 0.75 24.95
N GLU A 18 8.25 1.50 24.51
CA GLU A 18 8.13 2.94 24.25
C GLU A 18 7.16 3.22 23.10
N PHE A 19 7.25 2.47 22.00
CA PHE A 19 6.31 2.59 20.87
C PHE A 19 4.86 2.30 21.29
N ILE A 20 4.62 1.22 22.04
CA ILE A 20 3.28 0.90 22.57
C ILE A 20 2.79 2.00 23.52
N SER A 21 3.68 2.57 24.33
CA SER A 21 3.33 3.65 25.27
C SER A 21 2.98 4.94 24.54
N ALA A 22 3.73 5.31 23.50
CA ALA A 22 3.44 6.43 22.63
C ALA A 22 2.10 6.25 21.88
N LEU A 23 1.84 5.05 21.35
CA LEU A 23 0.55 4.72 20.74
C LEU A 23 -0.61 4.81 21.72
N LYS A 24 -0.42 4.33 22.97
CA LYS A 24 -1.44 4.48 24.02
C LYS A 24 -1.72 5.94 24.34
N GLN A 25 -0.68 6.76 24.43
CA GLN A 25 -0.83 8.19 24.69
C GLN A 25 -1.60 8.90 23.56
N GLU A 26 -1.28 8.61 22.30
CA GLU A 26 -2.02 9.15 21.16
C GLU A 26 -3.46 8.60 21.12
N TRP A 27 -3.66 7.32 21.43
CA TRP A 27 -4.98 6.72 21.55
C TRP A 27 -5.84 7.38 22.64
N ASP A 28 -5.24 7.71 23.78
CA ASP A 28 -5.93 8.40 24.86
C ASP A 28 -6.27 9.86 24.54
N ARG A 29 -5.54 10.50 23.61
CA ARG A 29 -5.87 11.82 23.09
C ARG A 29 -7.07 11.79 22.13
N VAL A 30 -7.41 10.65 21.56
CA VAL A 30 -8.60 10.53 20.69
C VAL A 30 -9.86 10.70 21.52
N GLU A 31 -10.59 11.79 21.26
CA GLU A 31 -11.86 12.09 21.95
C GLU A 31 -12.97 11.08 21.62
N ASP A 32 -13.06 10.65 20.35
CA ASP A 32 -14.11 9.73 19.90
C ASP A 32 -13.53 8.36 19.50
N LYS A 33 -13.14 7.59 20.53
CA LYS A 33 -12.61 6.23 20.35
C LYS A 33 -13.63 5.31 19.69
N TYR A 34 -14.93 5.53 19.87
CA TYR A 34 -15.97 4.71 19.24
C TYR A 34 -16.02 4.96 17.73
N ALA A 35 -15.98 6.21 17.27
CA ALA A 35 -15.90 6.54 15.85
C ALA A 35 -14.63 5.96 15.21
N VAL A 36 -13.47 6.10 15.86
CA VAL A 36 -12.20 5.59 15.31
C VAL A 36 -12.17 4.06 15.29
N THR A 37 -12.63 3.39 16.35
CA THR A 37 -12.69 1.91 16.38
C THR A 37 -13.67 1.36 15.36
N THR A 38 -14.86 1.97 15.21
CA THR A 38 -15.84 1.54 14.20
C THR A 38 -15.34 1.75 12.78
N LEU A 39 -14.66 2.86 12.51
CA LEU A 39 -13.97 3.09 11.24
C LEU A 39 -12.89 2.03 10.98
N ALA A 40 -12.07 1.71 11.98
CA ALA A 40 -11.01 0.70 11.85
C ALA A 40 -11.59 -0.70 11.58
N VAL A 41 -12.69 -1.07 12.25
CA VAL A 41 -13.41 -2.32 11.99
C VAL A 41 -14.00 -2.32 10.59
N ALA A 42 -14.65 -1.22 10.17
CA ALA A 42 -15.22 -1.09 8.84
C ALA A 42 -14.13 -1.17 7.75
N ALA A 43 -12.98 -0.52 7.95
CA ALA A 43 -11.84 -0.60 7.05
C ALA A 43 -11.28 -2.02 6.97
N THR A 44 -11.18 -2.72 8.09
CA THR A 44 -10.70 -4.12 8.14
C THR A 44 -11.65 -5.06 7.42
N LEU A 45 -12.96 -4.94 7.67
CA LEU A 45 -13.98 -5.72 6.97
C LEU A 45 -14.04 -5.38 5.48
N GLY A 46 -13.88 -4.11 5.13
CA GLY A 46 -13.75 -3.65 3.75
C GLY A 46 -12.55 -4.30 3.05
N MET A 47 -11.40 -4.34 3.72
CA MET A 47 -10.21 -4.98 3.19
C MET A 47 -10.38 -6.51 3.04
N TRP A 48 -10.96 -7.18 4.05
CA TRP A 48 -11.22 -8.62 3.99
C TRP A 48 -12.22 -8.98 2.89
N SER A 49 -13.32 -8.23 2.79
CA SER A 49 -14.32 -8.41 1.73
C SER A 49 -13.76 -8.14 0.34
N ALA A 50 -12.92 -7.12 0.17
CA ALA A 50 -12.22 -6.87 -1.09
C ALA A 50 -11.34 -8.06 -1.49
N GLY A 51 -10.57 -8.63 -0.54
CA GLY A 51 -9.81 -9.86 -0.77
C GLY A 51 -10.69 -11.05 -1.17
N GLY A 52 -11.87 -11.20 -0.54
CA GLY A 52 -12.87 -12.20 -0.91
C GLY A 52 -13.41 -12.05 -2.33
N VAL A 53 -13.69 -10.81 -2.76
CA VAL A 53 -14.14 -10.51 -4.13
C VAL A 53 -13.06 -10.84 -5.16
N VAL A 54 -11.81 -10.42 -4.92
CA VAL A 54 -10.67 -10.75 -5.80
C VAL A 54 -10.51 -12.27 -5.89
N SER A 55 -10.55 -12.97 -4.76
CA SER A 55 -10.46 -14.44 -4.73
C SER A 55 -11.60 -15.12 -5.50
N ALA A 56 -12.82 -14.57 -5.46
CA ALA A 56 -13.94 -15.08 -6.22
C ALA A 56 -13.75 -14.87 -7.74
N ILE A 57 -13.23 -13.72 -8.15
CA ILE A 57 -12.89 -13.43 -9.54
C ILE A 57 -11.79 -14.38 -10.05
N ASP A 58 -10.75 -14.60 -9.25
CA ASP A 58 -9.64 -15.50 -9.60
C ASP A 58 -10.07 -16.96 -9.76
N ARG A 59 -11.18 -17.36 -9.14
CA ARG A 59 -11.76 -18.71 -9.27
C ARG A 59 -12.61 -18.88 -10.52
N LEU A 60 -12.97 -17.80 -11.23
CA LEU A 60 -13.70 -17.91 -12.48
C LEU A 60 -12.74 -18.40 -13.57
N PRO A 61 -13.05 -19.48 -14.30
CA PRO A 61 -12.08 -20.16 -15.17
C PRO A 61 -11.58 -19.31 -16.36
N VAL A 62 -12.26 -18.22 -16.70
CA VAL A 62 -11.98 -17.42 -17.91
C VAL A 62 -11.51 -16.01 -17.58
N VAL A 63 -11.92 -15.45 -16.43
CA VAL A 63 -11.68 -14.03 -16.11
C VAL A 63 -10.20 -13.69 -15.92
N PRO A 64 -9.39 -14.48 -15.18
CA PRO A 64 -7.96 -14.21 -15.02
C PRO A 64 -7.21 -14.17 -16.35
N GLY A 65 -7.46 -15.14 -17.22
CA GLY A 65 -6.83 -15.20 -18.55
C GLY A 65 -7.23 -14.04 -19.46
N LEU A 66 -8.50 -13.60 -19.42
CA LEU A 66 -8.93 -12.42 -20.17
C LEU A 66 -8.26 -11.14 -19.65
N MET A 67 -8.19 -10.96 -18.33
CA MET A 67 -7.54 -9.80 -17.72
C MET A 67 -6.04 -9.75 -18.04
N GLU A 68 -5.37 -10.92 -18.08
CA GLU A 68 -3.97 -11.02 -18.49
C GLU A 68 -3.77 -10.57 -19.95
N VAL A 69 -4.59 -11.09 -20.88
CA VAL A 69 -4.50 -10.70 -22.30
C VAL A 69 -4.78 -9.21 -22.49
N VAL A 70 -5.76 -8.65 -21.77
CA VAL A 70 -6.05 -7.22 -21.79
C VAL A 70 -4.87 -6.42 -21.24
N GLY A 71 -4.29 -6.84 -20.11
CA GLY A 71 -3.14 -6.19 -19.49
C GLY A 71 -1.90 -6.19 -20.40
N ILE A 72 -1.57 -7.34 -21.00
CA ILE A 72 -0.47 -7.47 -21.97
C ILE A 72 -0.77 -6.63 -23.22
N GLY A 73 -1.99 -6.71 -23.75
CA GLY A 73 -2.39 -5.95 -24.94
C GLY A 73 -2.29 -4.45 -24.73
N TYR A 74 -2.79 -3.95 -23.60
CA TYR A 74 -2.68 -2.53 -23.24
C TYR A 74 -1.23 -2.13 -22.99
N SER A 75 -0.44 -2.93 -22.28
CA SER A 75 0.97 -2.64 -22.03
C SER A 75 1.78 -2.55 -23.32
N GLY A 76 1.55 -3.49 -24.26
CA GLY A 76 2.16 -3.47 -25.58
C GLY A 76 1.73 -2.24 -26.40
N TYR A 77 0.43 -1.93 -26.44
CA TYR A 77 -0.10 -0.73 -27.09
C TYR A 77 0.47 0.56 -26.48
N PHE A 78 0.51 0.63 -25.15
CA PHE A 78 1.03 1.78 -24.40
C PHE A 78 2.51 2.00 -24.72
N ALA A 79 3.33 0.96 -24.68
CA ALA A 79 4.75 1.04 -25.01
C ALA A 79 4.96 1.46 -26.46
N TYR A 80 4.22 0.84 -27.39
CA TYR A 80 4.30 1.20 -28.81
C TYR A 80 3.98 2.69 -29.04
N LYS A 81 2.88 3.16 -28.46
CA LYS A 81 2.42 4.54 -28.64
C LYS A 81 3.31 5.54 -27.90
N ASN A 82 3.49 5.37 -26.60
CA ASN A 82 4.12 6.40 -25.76
C ASN A 82 5.64 6.31 -25.71
N LEU A 83 6.25 5.16 -26.06
CA LEU A 83 7.71 4.98 -25.94
C LEU A 83 8.41 4.81 -27.28
N ILE A 84 7.76 4.22 -28.28
CA ILE A 84 8.37 3.95 -29.59
C ILE A 84 7.95 5.00 -30.62
N PHE A 85 6.65 5.31 -30.73
CA PHE A 85 6.14 6.21 -31.74
C PHE A 85 6.56 7.66 -31.47
N LYS A 86 7.37 8.23 -32.37
CA LYS A 86 8.08 9.51 -32.15
C LYS A 86 7.20 10.70 -31.74
N PRO A 87 6.05 10.99 -32.36
CA PRO A 87 5.26 12.16 -31.98
C PRO A 87 4.65 12.00 -30.57
N ASP A 88 4.08 10.82 -30.28
CA ASP A 88 3.45 10.52 -28.99
C ASP A 88 4.48 10.43 -27.86
N ARG A 89 5.68 9.91 -28.12
CA ARG A 89 6.77 9.88 -27.15
C ARG A 89 7.16 11.26 -26.63
N LYS A 90 7.28 12.25 -27.53
CA LYS A 90 7.61 13.62 -27.13
C LYS A 90 6.51 14.23 -26.28
N ALA A 91 5.25 14.02 -26.67
CA ALA A 91 4.10 14.49 -25.90
C ALA A 91 4.02 13.84 -24.51
N PHE A 92 4.30 12.54 -24.43
CA PHE A 92 4.35 11.79 -23.18
C PHE A 92 5.42 12.34 -22.22
N PHE A 93 6.67 12.47 -22.67
CA PHE A 93 7.73 13.03 -21.82
C PHE A 93 7.50 14.50 -21.45
N ALA A 94 6.90 15.30 -22.34
CA ALA A 94 6.50 16.66 -22.00
C ALA A 94 5.45 16.66 -20.88
N LYS A 95 4.43 15.80 -20.95
CA LYS A 95 3.42 15.65 -19.91
C LYS A 95 4.05 15.22 -18.57
N VAL A 96 4.93 14.21 -18.57
CA VAL A 96 5.61 13.74 -17.35
C VAL A 96 6.43 14.86 -16.70
N ARG A 97 7.19 15.62 -17.50
CA ARG A 97 7.97 16.76 -17.01
C ARG A 97 7.08 17.85 -16.43
N ASN A 98 5.98 18.20 -17.11
CA ASN A 98 5.06 19.22 -16.60
C ASN A 98 4.46 18.81 -15.24
N ILE A 99 4.09 17.53 -15.06
CA ILE A 99 3.59 17.03 -13.76
C ILE A 99 4.68 17.13 -12.68
N TYR A 100 5.91 16.76 -13.01
CA TYR A 100 7.03 16.85 -12.08
C TYR A 100 7.30 18.31 -11.66
N GLU A 101 7.30 19.22 -12.63
CA GLU A 101 7.47 20.65 -12.40
C GLU A 101 6.32 21.21 -11.55
N ASP A 102 5.08 20.81 -11.79
CA ASP A 102 3.91 21.24 -11.01
C ASP A 102 4.01 20.81 -9.54
N ILE A 103 4.46 19.58 -9.27
CA ILE A 103 4.62 19.05 -7.90
C ILE A 103 5.76 19.75 -7.15
N ILE A 104 6.87 20.06 -7.81
CA ILE A 104 8.07 20.62 -7.15
C ILE A 104 8.07 22.15 -7.08
N SER A 105 7.33 22.80 -7.98
CA SER A 105 7.24 24.27 -8.05
C SER A 105 6.00 24.82 -7.33
N GLY A 106 5.08 23.92 -6.93
CA GLY A 106 3.90 24.23 -6.11
C GLY A 106 4.18 24.36 -4.62
#